data_AF-A0A938U742-F1
#
_entry.id   AF-A0A938U742-F1
#
_cell.length_a   1.000
_cell.length_b   1.000
_cell.length_c   1.000
_cell.angle_alpha   90.00
_cell.angle_beta   90.00
_cell.angle_gamma   90.00
#
_symmetry.space_group_name_H-M   'P 1'
#
loop_
_entity.id
_entity.type
_entity.pdbx_description
1 polymer ?
#
loop_
_entity_poly.entity_id
_entity_poly.type
_entity_poly.pdbx_seq_one_letter_code
_entity_poly.pdbx_strand_id
1 'polypeptide(L)'
;MEITMKRQLFWRLGILLVLGISPAAASPAFSQGAPAEADKLIKEFQVFEAETLKKAEADIAARREKLFADLQALLEALTKAGNLDGAVAVRDRIKHLKIAAKLKGAKILPNPGNLSSFKNLQPGEVMYFKVTGKIGGGAVWGTDFYTLDSDLAGAAVHAGVLKSGEEGLVKVTIAPGRDRYQGSARSGVTSEDWGSYELSYQVDAVQP
;
A
#
# COMPACT_ATOMS: atom_id res chain seq x y z
N MET A 1 26.70 -25.81 -23.30
CA MET A 1 26.35 -24.47 -23.82
C MET A 1 25.28 -23.75 -23.00
N GLU A 2 24.35 -24.46 -22.37
CA GLU A 2 23.22 -23.88 -21.62
C GLU A 2 23.60 -23.20 -20.28
N ILE A 3 24.66 -23.67 -19.63
CA ILE A 3 25.12 -23.14 -18.32
C ILE A 3 25.80 -21.76 -18.48
N THR A 4 26.38 -21.50 -19.65
CA THR A 4 27.09 -20.25 -19.97
C THR A 4 26.11 -19.09 -20.23
N MET A 5 24.93 -19.35 -20.80
CA MET A 5 23.87 -18.34 -20.99
C MET A 5 23.24 -17.90 -19.66
N LYS A 6 23.06 -18.81 -18.69
CA LYS A 6 22.45 -18.47 -17.39
C LYS A 6 23.35 -17.56 -16.53
N ARG A 7 24.68 -17.69 -16.63
CA ARG A 7 25.63 -16.77 -15.94
C ARG A 7 25.70 -15.39 -16.58
N GLN A 8 25.55 -15.30 -17.91
CA GLN A 8 25.47 -14.02 -18.63
C GLN A 8 24.17 -13.26 -18.32
N LEU A 9 23.05 -13.97 -18.13
CA LEU A 9 21.78 -13.39 -17.68
C LEU A 9 21.87 -12.84 -16.24
N PHE A 10 22.55 -13.57 -15.34
CA PHE A 10 22.77 -13.13 -13.96
C PHE A 10 23.68 -11.90 -13.84
N TRP A 11 24.67 -11.74 -14.72
CA TRP A 11 25.49 -10.52 -14.78
C TRP A 11 24.74 -9.31 -15.35
N ARG A 12 23.70 -9.52 -16.17
CA ARG A 12 22.80 -8.44 -16.62
C ARG A 12 21.76 -8.03 -15.57
N LEU A 13 21.30 -8.97 -14.73
CA LEU A 13 20.40 -8.66 -13.60
C LEU A 13 21.04 -7.74 -12.55
N GLY A 14 22.37 -7.80 -12.37
CA GLY A 14 23.08 -6.92 -11.44
C GLY A 14 23.27 -5.47 -11.92
N ILE A 15 23.15 -5.22 -13.23
CA ILE A 15 23.31 -3.88 -13.85
C ILE A 15 21.96 -3.16 -14.00
N LEU A 16 20.85 -3.89 -14.07
CA LEU A 16 19.50 -3.33 -14.21
C LEU A 16 18.96 -2.60 -12.97
N LEU A 17 19.65 -2.68 -11.82
CA LEU A 17 19.33 -1.84 -10.66
C LEU A 17 19.93 -0.42 -10.75
N VAL A 18 20.79 -0.12 -11.74
CA VAL A 18 21.62 1.10 -11.75
C VAL A 18 21.13 2.19 -12.72
N LEU A 19 20.30 1.89 -13.72
CA LEU A 19 19.96 2.91 -14.73
C LEU A 19 18.73 3.78 -14.45
N GLY A 20 17.90 3.47 -13.44
CA GLY A 20 16.90 4.42 -12.93
C GLY A 20 16.02 5.08 -14.02
N ILE A 21 15.77 4.39 -15.14
CA ILE A 21 14.90 4.92 -16.20
C ILE A 21 13.47 4.66 -15.74
N SER A 22 13.00 5.49 -14.82
CA SER A 22 11.58 5.60 -14.54
C SER A 22 10.84 5.93 -15.84
N PRO A 23 9.67 5.33 -16.10
CA PRO A 23 8.86 5.68 -17.27
C PRO A 23 8.48 7.17 -17.32
N ALA A 24 8.58 7.89 -16.19
CA ALA A 24 8.41 9.34 -16.10
C ALA A 24 9.54 10.18 -16.75
N ALA A 25 10.70 9.60 -17.08
CA ALA A 25 11.78 10.32 -17.75
C ALA A 25 11.50 10.55 -19.25
N ALA A 26 10.50 9.88 -19.83
CA ALA A 26 10.02 10.10 -21.19
C ALA A 26 9.02 11.28 -21.24
N SER A 27 9.41 12.46 -20.76
CA SER A 27 8.64 13.67 -20.99
C SER A 27 8.72 14.06 -22.49
N PRO A 28 7.61 14.49 -23.13
CA PRO A 28 7.61 14.86 -24.55
C PRO A 28 8.57 16.03 -24.88
N ALA A 29 9.01 16.78 -23.87
CA ALA A 29 9.94 17.90 -23.99
C ALA A 29 11.35 17.51 -24.53
N PHE A 30 11.78 16.25 -24.44
CA PHE A 30 13.07 15.79 -24.96
C PHE A 30 12.99 15.05 -26.31
N SER A 31 11.78 14.91 -26.88
CA SER A 31 11.51 14.09 -28.08
C SER A 31 11.66 14.82 -29.41
N GLN A 32 11.90 16.14 -29.41
CA GLN A 32 12.01 16.90 -30.66
C GLN A 32 13.36 16.63 -31.33
N GLY A 33 13.39 15.63 -32.23
CA GLY A 33 14.54 15.35 -33.10
C GLY A 33 15.23 13.99 -32.91
N ALA A 34 14.68 13.09 -32.09
CA ALA A 34 15.23 11.74 -31.94
C ALA A 34 15.02 10.91 -33.24
N PRO A 35 16.03 10.18 -33.75
CA PRO A 35 15.85 9.26 -34.86
C PRO A 35 14.82 8.18 -34.49
N ALA A 36 13.96 7.78 -35.44
CA ALA A 36 12.94 6.75 -35.23
C ALA A 36 13.50 5.40 -34.68
N GLU A 37 14.80 5.17 -34.88
CA GLU A 37 15.53 4.01 -34.37
C GLU A 37 15.76 4.06 -32.85
N ALA A 38 15.92 5.26 -32.26
CA ALA A 38 16.02 5.44 -30.81
C ALA A 38 14.69 5.10 -30.10
N ASP A 39 13.56 5.53 -30.64
CA ASP A 39 12.23 5.20 -30.11
C ASP A 39 11.96 3.70 -30.16
N LYS A 40 12.44 3.02 -31.20
CA LYS A 40 12.33 1.56 -31.35
C LYS A 40 13.11 0.84 -30.24
N LEU A 41 14.36 1.24 -30.01
CA LEU A 41 15.22 0.68 -28.95
C LEU A 41 14.62 0.90 -27.55
N ILE A 42 14.06 2.09 -27.29
CA ILE A 42 13.38 2.40 -26.02
C ILE A 42 12.17 1.49 -25.83
N LYS A 43 11.32 1.32 -26.86
CA LYS A 43 10.16 0.43 -26.78
C LYS A 43 10.55 -1.03 -26.56
N GLU A 44 11.57 -1.52 -27.26
CA GLU A 44 12.09 -2.89 -27.08
C GLU A 44 12.58 -3.12 -25.64
N PHE A 45 13.32 -2.15 -25.08
CA PHE A 45 13.77 -2.21 -23.69
C PHE A 45 12.61 -2.18 -22.69
N GLN A 46 11.62 -1.31 -22.89
CA GLN A 46 10.41 -1.24 -22.04
C GLN A 46 9.62 -2.55 -22.04
N VAL A 47 9.50 -3.21 -23.20
CA VAL A 47 8.86 -4.53 -23.31
C VAL A 47 9.66 -5.58 -22.54
N PHE A 48 10.99 -5.61 -22.70
CA PHE A 48 11.86 -6.53 -21.96
C PHE A 48 11.79 -6.32 -20.44
N GLU A 49 11.80 -5.08 -19.97
CA GLU A 49 11.64 -4.74 -18.55
C GLU A 49 10.28 -5.21 -18.04
N ALA A 50 9.19 -4.93 -18.77
CA ALA A 50 7.83 -5.34 -18.38
C ALA A 50 7.69 -6.87 -18.32
N GLU A 51 8.26 -7.60 -19.28
CA GLU A 51 8.26 -9.07 -19.27
C GLU A 51 9.09 -9.63 -18.10
N THR A 52 10.25 -9.04 -17.83
CA THR A 52 11.13 -9.43 -16.73
C THR A 52 10.46 -9.20 -15.38
N LEU A 53 9.86 -8.04 -15.17
CA LEU A 53 9.11 -7.70 -13.97
C LEU A 53 7.91 -8.63 -13.78
N LYS A 54 7.12 -8.85 -14.83
CA LYS A 54 5.97 -9.76 -14.79
C LYS A 54 6.39 -11.18 -14.38
N LYS A 55 7.51 -11.68 -14.91
CA LYS A 55 8.04 -12.99 -14.54
C LYS A 55 8.53 -13.02 -13.10
N ALA A 56 9.27 -12.00 -12.66
CA ALA A 56 9.75 -11.92 -11.28
C ALA A 56 8.59 -11.85 -10.28
N GLU A 57 7.55 -11.06 -10.56
CA GLU A 57 6.35 -10.99 -9.74
C GLU A 57 5.62 -12.34 -9.67
N ALA A 58 5.50 -13.04 -10.80
CA ALA A 58 4.90 -14.38 -10.85
C ALA A 58 5.70 -15.40 -10.04
N ASP A 59 7.03 -15.42 -10.17
CA ASP A 59 7.91 -16.31 -9.41
C ASP A 59 7.86 -16.02 -7.90
N ILE A 60 7.82 -14.74 -7.51
CA ILE A 60 7.65 -14.31 -6.11
C ILE A 60 6.27 -14.72 -5.59
N ALA A 61 5.22 -14.54 -6.37
CA ALA A 61 3.86 -14.93 -6.01
C ALA A 61 3.76 -16.45 -5.79
N ALA A 62 4.30 -17.26 -6.71
CA ALA A 62 4.30 -18.71 -6.58
C ALA A 62 5.07 -19.19 -5.33
N ARG A 63 6.25 -18.60 -5.06
CA ARG A 63 7.03 -18.91 -3.84
C ARG A 63 6.29 -18.52 -2.57
N ARG A 64 5.54 -17.42 -2.61
CA ARG A 64 4.74 -16.93 -1.49
C ARG A 64 3.53 -17.82 -1.23
N GLU A 65 2.83 -18.28 -2.27
CA GLU A 65 1.74 -19.25 -2.15
C GLU A 65 2.23 -20.55 -1.52
N LYS A 66 3.38 -21.06 -2.00
CA LYS A 66 4.02 -22.22 -1.41
C LYS A 66 4.36 -22.00 0.08
N LEU A 67 4.94 -20.86 0.43
CA LEU A 67 5.22 -20.52 1.84
C LEU A 67 3.94 -20.54 2.69
N PHE A 68 2.82 -20.01 2.19
CA PHE A 68 1.56 -20.05 2.93
C PHE A 68 1.03 -21.47 3.10
N ALA A 69 1.14 -22.31 2.07
CA ALA A 69 0.78 -23.72 2.16
C ALA A 69 1.65 -24.46 3.20
N ASP A 70 2.97 -24.24 3.17
CA ASP A 70 3.91 -24.85 4.11
C ASP A 70 3.64 -24.41 5.56
N LEU A 71 3.35 -23.12 5.78
CA LEU A 71 2.98 -22.59 7.10
C LEU A 71 1.63 -23.14 7.58
N GLN A 72 0.66 -23.33 6.68
CA GLN A 72 -0.63 -23.92 7.01
C GLN A 72 -0.47 -25.39 7.42
N ALA A 73 0.36 -26.16 6.71
CA ALA A 73 0.68 -27.53 7.08
C ALA A 73 1.38 -27.60 8.45
N LEU A 74 2.29 -26.67 8.74
CA LEU A 74 2.95 -26.56 10.05
C LEU A 74 1.93 -26.24 11.17
N LEU A 75 0.99 -25.34 10.93
CA LEU A 75 -0.10 -25.02 11.88
C LEU A 75 -0.93 -26.26 12.21
N GLU A 76 -1.31 -27.04 11.20
CA GLU A 76 -2.07 -28.29 11.39
C GLU A 76 -1.27 -29.34 12.16
N ALA A 77 0.02 -29.49 11.84
CA ALA A 77 0.91 -30.40 12.53
C ALA A 77 1.08 -30.03 14.02
N LEU A 78 1.28 -28.76 14.33
CA LEU A 78 1.42 -28.25 15.70
C LEU A 78 0.13 -28.45 16.50
N THR A 79 -1.02 -28.23 15.86
CA THR A 79 -2.33 -28.45 16.47
C THR A 79 -2.56 -29.92 16.78
N LYS A 80 -2.22 -30.84 15.85
CA LYS A 80 -2.29 -32.30 16.07
C LYS A 80 -1.33 -32.78 17.17
N ALA A 81 -0.17 -32.15 17.29
CA ALA A 81 0.82 -32.45 18.32
C ALA A 81 0.47 -31.87 19.71
N GLY A 82 -0.62 -31.12 19.84
CA GLY A 82 -0.99 -30.44 21.10
C GLY A 82 -0.12 -29.23 21.46
N ASN A 83 0.76 -28.79 20.55
CA ASN A 83 1.59 -27.60 20.74
C ASN A 83 0.80 -26.33 20.34
N LEU A 84 -0.10 -25.91 21.23
CA LEU A 84 -1.03 -24.80 20.97
C LEU A 84 -0.33 -23.44 20.90
N ASP A 85 0.70 -23.21 21.71
CA ASP A 85 1.47 -21.95 21.68
C ASP A 85 2.19 -21.77 20.33
N GLY A 86 2.81 -22.85 19.83
CA GLY A 86 3.42 -22.86 18.51
C GLY A 86 2.38 -22.64 17.39
N ALA A 87 1.22 -23.28 17.50
CA ALA A 87 0.13 -23.11 16.53
C ALA A 87 -0.36 -21.66 16.48
N VAL A 88 -0.55 -21.00 17.63
CA VAL A 88 -0.94 -19.58 17.70
C VAL A 88 0.12 -18.70 17.05
N ALA A 89 1.40 -18.90 17.36
CA ALA A 89 2.48 -18.12 16.75
C ALA A 89 2.53 -18.24 15.21
N VAL A 90 2.35 -19.45 14.67
CA VAL A 90 2.32 -19.69 13.22
C VAL A 90 1.10 -19.05 12.57
N ARG A 91 -0.08 -19.19 13.19
CA ARG A 91 -1.32 -18.54 12.71
C ARG A 91 -1.16 -17.02 12.62
N ASP A 92 -0.60 -16.40 13.65
CA ASP A 92 -0.41 -14.96 13.69
C ASP A 92 0.63 -14.50 12.66
N ARG A 93 1.69 -15.30 12.43
CA ARG A 93 2.67 -15.08 11.36
C ARG A 93 2.04 -15.16 9.97
N ILE A 94 1.18 -16.15 9.71
CA ILE A 94 0.43 -16.27 8.45
C ILE A 94 -0.41 -15.00 8.23
N LYS A 95 -1.14 -14.54 9.25
CA LYS A 95 -1.94 -13.31 9.19
C LYS A 95 -1.09 -12.10 8.80
N HIS A 96 0.04 -11.89 9.48
CA HIS A 96 0.94 -10.76 9.19
C HIS A 96 1.56 -10.84 7.79
N LEU A 97 1.96 -12.04 7.35
CA LEU A 97 2.53 -12.24 6.01
C LEU A 97 1.50 -12.02 4.92
N LYS A 98 0.24 -12.43 5.10
CA LYS A 98 -0.85 -12.15 4.16
C LYS A 98 -1.10 -10.66 4.01
N ILE A 99 -1.08 -9.92 5.12
CA ILE A 99 -1.17 -8.46 5.11
C ILE A 99 0.02 -7.87 4.36
N ALA A 100 1.26 -8.22 4.72
CA ALA A 100 2.46 -7.70 4.07
C ALA A 100 2.48 -8.00 2.55
N ALA A 101 2.02 -9.18 2.17
CA ALA A 101 1.85 -9.60 0.78
C ALA A 101 0.86 -8.72 0.01
N LYS A 102 -0.31 -8.45 0.60
CA LYS A 102 -1.36 -7.59 0.04
C LYS A 102 -0.89 -6.14 -0.09
N LEU A 103 -0.18 -5.66 0.92
CA LEU A 103 0.39 -4.32 0.96
C LEU A 103 1.68 -4.18 0.13
N LYS A 104 2.13 -5.23 -0.56
CA LYS A 104 3.39 -5.27 -1.32
C LYS A 104 4.60 -4.76 -0.52
N GLY A 105 4.64 -5.04 0.77
CA GLY A 105 5.71 -4.61 1.68
C GLY A 105 5.61 -3.16 2.17
N ALA A 106 4.47 -2.47 1.95
CA ALA A 106 4.28 -1.13 2.47
C ALA A 106 4.43 -1.08 4.00
N LYS A 107 5.00 0.03 4.48
CA LYS A 107 5.21 0.27 5.91
C LYS A 107 3.86 0.54 6.59
N ILE A 108 3.62 -0.15 7.70
CA ILE A 108 2.48 0.10 8.58
C ILE A 108 2.95 1.07 9.68
N LEU A 109 2.25 2.19 9.81
CA LEU A 109 2.55 3.25 10.77
C LEU A 109 1.58 3.18 11.97
N PRO A 110 1.98 3.62 13.17
CA PRO A 110 1.06 3.81 14.27
C PRO A 110 0.08 4.97 13.98
N ASN A 111 -1.10 4.96 14.60
CA ASN A 111 -2.05 6.07 14.50
C ASN A 111 -1.37 7.41 14.88
N PRO A 112 -1.28 8.39 13.97
CA PRO A 112 -0.63 9.67 14.24
C PRO A 112 -1.55 10.68 14.95
N GLY A 113 -2.81 10.32 15.21
CA GLY A 113 -3.86 11.26 15.62
C GLY A 113 -4.47 11.92 14.39
N ASN A 114 -3.72 12.75 13.67
CA ASN A 114 -4.12 13.32 12.39
C ASN A 114 -2.92 13.40 11.42
N LEU A 115 -3.15 13.88 10.20
CA LEU A 115 -2.14 13.91 9.14
C LEU A 115 -1.45 15.28 8.96
N SER A 116 -1.80 16.30 9.75
CA SER A 116 -1.25 17.66 9.60
C SER A 116 0.26 17.77 9.84
N SER A 117 0.86 16.82 10.57
CA SER A 117 2.31 16.81 10.84
C SER A 117 3.16 16.21 9.72
N PHE A 118 2.52 15.55 8.75
CA PHE A 118 3.20 14.95 7.61
C PHE A 118 3.57 16.03 6.61
N LYS A 119 4.82 16.02 6.15
CA LYS A 119 5.35 17.05 5.24
C LYS A 119 5.43 16.52 3.82
N ASN A 120 5.27 17.42 2.85
CA ASN A 120 5.42 17.12 1.42
C ASN A 120 4.47 16.02 0.90
N LEU A 121 3.31 15.87 1.53
CA LEU A 121 2.27 14.95 1.06
C LEU A 121 1.81 15.36 -0.34
N GLN A 122 1.59 14.38 -1.20
CA GLN A 122 1.08 14.60 -2.56
C GLN A 122 -0.22 13.82 -2.80
N PRO A 123 -1.17 14.38 -3.57
CA PRO A 123 -2.33 13.62 -4.03
C PRO A 123 -1.94 12.28 -4.68
N GLY A 124 -2.63 11.21 -4.30
CA GLY A 124 -2.35 9.84 -4.73
C GLY A 124 -1.38 9.08 -3.82
N GLU A 125 -0.71 9.74 -2.87
CA GLU A 125 0.11 9.06 -1.88
C GLU A 125 -0.74 8.16 -0.98
N VAL A 126 -0.28 6.92 -0.78
CA VAL A 126 -0.98 5.91 0.02
C VAL A 126 -0.14 5.54 1.22
N MET A 127 -0.76 5.59 2.39
CA MET A 127 -0.19 5.19 3.67
C MET A 127 -1.09 4.17 4.36
N TYR A 128 -0.51 3.39 5.26
CA TYR A 128 -1.22 2.38 6.04
C TYR A 128 -0.99 2.62 7.52
N PHE A 129 -2.08 2.71 8.28
CA PHE A 129 -2.02 2.97 9.72
C PHE A 129 -2.70 1.85 10.50
N LYS A 130 -2.10 1.50 11.63
CA LYS A 130 -2.74 0.70 12.67
C LYS A 130 -3.49 1.65 13.60
N VAL A 131 -4.82 1.53 13.63
CA VAL A 131 -5.73 2.48 14.27
C VAL A 131 -6.74 1.73 15.13
N THR A 132 -7.05 2.27 16.31
CA THR A 132 -8.22 1.88 17.10
C THR A 132 -9.31 2.90 16.89
N GLY A 133 -10.44 2.49 16.33
CA GLY A 133 -11.57 3.38 16.08
C GLY A 133 -12.07 4.04 17.37
N LYS A 134 -12.40 5.34 17.32
CA LYS A 134 -12.84 6.09 18.51
C LYS A 134 -13.94 7.08 18.15
N ILE A 135 -15.05 7.01 18.89
CA ILE A 135 -16.07 8.06 18.90
C ILE A 135 -15.66 9.11 19.95
N GLY A 136 -15.70 10.40 19.59
CA GLY A 136 -15.36 11.50 20.51
C GLY A 136 -13.87 11.62 20.84
N GLY A 137 -12.97 11.20 19.94
CA GLY A 137 -11.52 11.29 20.10
C GLY A 137 -10.92 12.66 19.75
N GLY A 138 -11.42 13.26 18.67
CA GLY A 138 -11.05 14.57 18.15
C GLY A 138 -12.05 15.01 17.08
N ALA A 139 -11.86 16.21 16.54
CA ALA A 139 -12.74 16.74 15.51
C ALA A 139 -12.57 15.97 14.18
N VAL A 140 -13.65 15.85 13.43
CA VAL A 140 -13.67 15.25 12.09
C VAL A 140 -14.37 16.24 11.17
N TRP A 141 -13.72 16.60 10.07
CA TRP A 141 -14.21 17.60 9.13
C TRP A 141 -14.45 16.96 7.78
N GLY A 142 -15.68 17.09 7.27
CA GLY A 142 -16.05 16.53 5.97
C GLY A 142 -16.47 15.06 5.98
N THR A 143 -16.89 14.62 4.80
CA THR A 143 -17.48 13.29 4.54
C THR A 143 -16.83 12.68 3.31
N ASP A 144 -16.35 11.43 3.43
CA ASP A 144 -15.61 10.67 2.41
C ASP A 144 -14.25 11.26 2.00
N PHE A 145 -14.07 12.56 2.19
CA PHE A 145 -12.84 13.33 2.12
C PHE A 145 -12.74 14.14 3.41
N TYR A 146 -11.68 13.90 4.17
CA TYR A 146 -11.43 14.53 5.46
C TYR A 146 -10.25 15.50 5.34
N THR A 147 -10.30 16.64 6.00
CA THR A 147 -9.14 17.55 6.08
C THR A 147 -7.98 16.88 6.82
N LEU A 148 -6.72 17.26 6.56
CA LEU A 148 -5.57 16.60 7.21
C LEU A 148 -5.56 16.72 8.74
N ASP A 149 -6.22 17.73 9.32
CA ASP A 149 -6.35 17.92 10.77
C ASP A 149 -7.48 17.13 11.43
N SER A 150 -8.30 16.41 10.65
CA SER A 150 -9.31 15.50 11.16
C SER A 150 -8.67 14.31 11.91
N ASP A 151 -9.22 13.95 13.06
CA ASP A 151 -8.81 12.78 13.84
C ASP A 151 -9.01 11.48 13.02
N LEU A 152 -7.93 10.76 12.76
CA LEU A 152 -7.93 9.57 11.91
C LEU A 152 -8.76 8.43 12.52
N ALA A 153 -8.77 8.30 13.85
CA ALA A 153 -9.57 7.28 14.52
C ALA A 153 -11.08 7.57 14.39
N GLY A 154 -11.49 8.82 14.56
CA GLY A 154 -12.85 9.29 14.30
C GLY A 154 -13.25 9.16 12.83
N ALA A 155 -12.39 9.59 11.91
CA ALA A 155 -12.63 9.50 10.47
C ALA A 155 -12.77 8.04 9.98
N ALA A 156 -11.98 7.12 10.52
CA ALA A 156 -12.09 5.69 10.22
C ALA A 156 -13.44 5.10 10.68
N VAL A 157 -13.95 5.52 11.85
CA VAL A 157 -15.28 5.11 12.31
C VAL A 157 -16.37 5.77 11.48
N HIS A 158 -16.27 7.08 11.22
CA HIS A 158 -17.21 7.83 10.40
C HIS A 158 -17.35 7.25 8.99
N ALA A 159 -16.24 6.84 8.37
CA ALA A 159 -16.21 6.16 7.07
C ALA A 159 -16.80 4.73 7.12
N GLY A 160 -17.09 4.19 8.30
CA GLY A 160 -17.54 2.81 8.49
C GLY A 160 -16.45 1.77 8.31
N VAL A 161 -15.18 2.18 8.30
CA VAL A 161 -14.02 1.29 8.13
C VAL A 161 -13.73 0.52 9.42
N LEU A 162 -13.88 1.16 10.57
CA LEU A 162 -13.73 0.54 11.89
C LEU A 162 -14.97 0.82 12.75
N LYS A 163 -15.26 -0.06 13.71
CA LYS A 163 -16.19 0.25 14.80
C LYS A 163 -15.47 0.98 15.94
N SER A 164 -16.24 1.62 16.82
CA SER A 164 -15.68 2.18 18.06
C SER A 164 -15.04 1.09 18.90
N GLY A 165 -13.79 1.29 19.32
CA GLY A 165 -12.98 0.34 20.07
C GLY A 165 -12.35 -0.78 19.23
N GLU A 166 -12.66 -0.87 17.93
CA GLU A 166 -12.07 -1.87 17.04
C GLU A 166 -10.67 -1.42 16.61
N GLU A 167 -9.68 -2.28 16.86
CA GLU A 167 -8.33 -2.12 16.32
C GLU A 167 -8.24 -2.76 14.93
N GLY A 168 -7.79 -1.99 13.94
CA GLY A 168 -7.63 -2.49 12.58
C GLY A 168 -6.59 -1.70 11.77
N LEU A 169 -6.35 -2.18 10.54
CA LEU A 169 -5.53 -1.48 9.57
C LEU A 169 -6.41 -0.66 8.65
N VAL A 170 -6.07 0.62 8.50
CA VAL A 170 -6.72 1.53 7.56
C VAL A 170 -5.75 1.93 6.47
N LYS A 171 -6.26 2.00 5.24
CA LYS A 171 -5.56 2.59 4.11
C LYS A 171 -5.96 4.06 4.05
N VAL A 172 -4.97 4.94 4.03
CA VAL A 172 -5.17 6.37 3.84
C VAL A 172 -4.66 6.75 2.46
N THR A 173 -5.51 7.40 1.67
CA THR A 173 -5.13 7.94 0.36
C THR A 173 -5.20 9.46 0.43
N ILE A 174 -4.08 10.15 0.16
CA ILE A 174 -4.05 11.61 0.07
C ILE A 174 -4.76 12.04 -1.21
N ALA A 175 -5.59 13.07 -1.12
CA ALA A 175 -6.34 13.63 -2.23
C ALA A 175 -6.13 15.15 -2.29
N PRO A 176 -6.41 15.79 -3.44
CA PRO A 176 -6.41 17.25 -3.52
C PRO A 176 -7.37 17.85 -2.51
N GLY A 177 -7.03 19.03 -2.00
CA GLY A 177 -7.91 19.83 -1.17
C GLY A 177 -9.21 20.20 -1.87
N ARG A 178 -10.18 20.65 -1.07
CA ARG A 178 -11.50 21.09 -1.53
C ARG A 178 -11.79 22.48 -0.99
N ASP A 179 -12.57 23.25 -1.72
CA ASP A 179 -13.03 24.57 -1.28
C ASP A 179 -14.08 24.51 -0.17
N ARG A 180 -14.79 23.38 -0.08
CA ARG A 180 -15.77 23.10 0.97
C ARG A 180 -15.82 21.62 1.27
N TYR A 181 -15.96 21.32 2.56
CA TYR A 181 -16.22 20.00 3.09
C TYR A 181 -17.58 20.00 3.76
N GLN A 182 -18.41 19.02 3.42
CA GLN A 182 -19.72 18.83 4.02
C GLN A 182 -19.63 17.78 5.13
N GLY A 183 -20.00 18.16 6.34
CA GLY A 183 -20.13 17.27 7.48
C GLY A 183 -21.37 16.37 7.37
N SER A 184 -21.35 15.25 8.08
CA SER A 184 -22.49 14.34 8.23
C SER A 184 -22.39 13.54 9.53
N ALA A 185 -23.47 12.85 9.89
CA ALA A 185 -23.45 11.88 10.99
C ALA A 185 -23.47 10.46 10.43
N ARG A 186 -22.40 9.70 10.66
CA ARG A 186 -22.25 8.31 10.22
C ARG A 186 -21.61 7.46 11.31
N SER A 187 -22.09 6.23 11.49
CA SER A 187 -21.49 5.24 12.40
C SER A 187 -21.29 5.73 13.85
N GLY A 188 -22.15 6.64 14.32
CA GLY A 188 -22.06 7.24 15.66
C GLY A 188 -21.01 8.35 15.80
N VAL A 189 -20.35 8.77 14.72
CA VAL A 189 -19.49 9.96 14.67
C VAL A 189 -20.21 11.06 13.89
N THR A 190 -20.17 12.28 14.40
CA THR A 190 -20.57 13.48 13.65
C THR A 190 -19.31 14.15 13.13
N SER A 191 -19.24 14.33 11.82
CA SER A 191 -18.28 15.23 11.18
C SER A 191 -18.93 16.59 10.92
N GLU A 192 -18.12 17.64 10.95
CA GLU A 192 -18.56 19.01 10.78
C GLU A 192 -18.21 19.55 9.39
N ASP A 193 -18.94 20.59 8.97
CA ASP A 193 -18.62 21.34 7.76
C ASP A 193 -17.27 22.06 7.93
N TRP A 194 -16.52 22.18 6.84
CA TRP A 194 -15.30 22.99 6.81
C TRP A 194 -15.17 23.76 5.50
N GLY A 195 -14.43 24.87 5.55
CA GLY A 195 -14.10 25.70 4.39
C GLY A 195 -12.99 25.10 3.53
N SER A 196 -12.24 25.96 2.85
CA SER A 196 -11.11 25.52 2.01
C SER A 196 -9.98 24.92 2.86
N TYR A 197 -9.35 23.86 2.36
CA TYR A 197 -8.19 23.21 2.99
C TYR A 197 -7.26 22.63 1.92
N GLU A 198 -5.94 22.65 2.15
CA GLU A 198 -4.91 22.39 1.13
C GLU A 198 -4.93 20.96 0.57
N LEU A 199 -5.12 19.96 1.44
CA LEU A 199 -5.18 18.55 1.07
C LEU A 199 -6.28 17.83 1.86
N SER A 200 -6.82 16.78 1.26
CA SER A 200 -7.73 15.87 1.96
C SER A 200 -7.06 14.51 2.14
N TYR A 201 -7.65 13.69 2.98
CA TYR A 201 -7.41 12.25 2.99
C TYR A 201 -8.72 11.47 2.94
N GLN A 202 -8.66 10.29 2.35
CA GLN A 202 -9.73 9.30 2.38
C GLN A 202 -9.28 8.10 3.21
N VAL A 203 -10.24 7.42 3.82
CA VAL A 203 -9.98 6.23 4.64
C VAL A 203 -10.72 5.04 4.05
N ASP A 204 -9.99 3.98 3.72
CA ASP A 204 -10.54 2.72 3.22
C ASP A 204 -10.13 1.55 4.12
N ALA A 205 -10.96 0.51 4.13
CA ALA A 205 -10.61 -0.74 4.77
C ALA A 205 -9.47 -1.44 4.02
N VAL A 206 -8.47 -1.91 4.77
CA VAL A 206 -7.56 -2.94 4.27
C VAL A 206 -8.32 -4.26 4.38
N GLN A 207 -9.10 -4.61 3.34
CA GLN A 207 -9.74 -5.92 3.30
C GLN A 207 -8.67 -7.00 3.51
N PRO A 208 -8.96 -8.13 4.18
CA PRO A 208 -8.12 -9.33 4.08
C PRO A 208 -8.06 -9.84 2.63
#